data_AF-A0A1D9MH80-F1
#
_entry.id   AF-A0A1D9MH80-F1
#
_cell.length_a   1.000
_cell.length_b   1.000
_cell.length_c   1.000
_cell.angle_alpha   90.00
_cell.angle_beta   90.00
_cell.angle_gamma   90.00
#
_symmetry.space_group_name_H-M   'P 1'
#
loop_
_entity.id
_entity.type
_entity.pdbx_description
1 polymer ?
#
loop_
_entity_poly.entity_id
_entity_poly.type
_entity_poly.pdbx_seq_one_letter_code
_entity_poly.pdbx_strand_id
1 'polypeptide(L)'
;MDGLAGVNWQADTSAKTFVTGWAMVGAGGSDFTADVFAGLGYRISERNSIVGGYRYLSVDREDGDFLYDVEQQGLMLGLSLPF
;
A
#
# COMPACT_ATOMS: atom_id res chain seq x y z
N MET A 1 -10.13 -4.30 -20.17
CA MET A 1 -10.31 -4.88 -18.83
C MET A 1 -9.17 -4.34 -18.01
N ASP A 2 -9.47 -3.60 -16.96
CA ASP A 2 -8.43 -3.05 -16.09
C ASP A 2 -8.06 -4.15 -15.10
N GLY A 3 -6.77 -4.51 -15.09
CA GLY A 3 -6.25 -5.58 -14.27
C GLY A 3 -5.41 -5.02 -13.14
N LEU A 4 -5.64 -5.51 -11.92
CA LEU A 4 -4.77 -5.27 -10.77
C LEU A 4 -4.29 -6.62 -10.24
N ALA A 5 -2.97 -6.75 -10.06
CA ALA A 5 -2.36 -7.93 -9.48
C ALA A 5 -1.31 -7.52 -8.45
N GLY A 6 -1.13 -8.33 -7.41
CA GLY A 6 -0.20 -7.97 -6.36
C GLY A 6 -0.06 -9.02 -5.28
N VAL A 7 0.81 -8.69 -4.33
CA VAL A 7 1.09 -9.48 -3.15
C VAL A 7 0.81 -8.65 -1.91
N ASN A 8 0.23 -9.28 -0.89
CA ASN A 8 0.13 -8.75 0.45
C ASN A 8 0.90 -9.67 1.38
N TRP A 9 1.52 -9.09 2.41
CA TRP A 9 2.29 -9.85 3.38
C TRP A 9 2.15 -9.26 4.78
N GLN A 10 2.24 -10.16 5.77
CA GLN A 10 2.29 -9.83 7.18
C GLN A 10 3.10 -10.91 7.90
N ALA A 11 3.96 -10.49 8.82
CA ALA A 11 4.69 -11.40 9.69
C ALA A 11 4.76 -10.84 11.12
N ASP A 12 4.42 -11.68 12.09
CA ASP A 12 4.56 -11.32 13.51
C ASP A 12 6.04 -11.32 13.90
N THR A 13 6.50 -10.20 14.47
CA THR A 13 7.87 -10.07 14.98
C THR A 13 7.92 -10.33 16.48
N SER A 14 6.82 -10.10 17.20
CA SER A 14 6.67 -10.38 18.63
C SER A 14 5.20 -10.54 18.97
N ALA A 15 4.88 -10.84 20.24
CA ALA A 15 3.49 -11.01 20.70
C ALA A 15 2.59 -9.78 20.48
N LYS A 16 3.16 -8.58 20.34
CA LYS A 16 2.43 -7.32 20.18
C LYS A 16 2.78 -6.55 18.91
N THR A 17 3.80 -6.95 18.17
CA THR A 17 4.30 -6.19 16.99
C THR A 17 4.38 -7.08 15.77
N PHE A 18 4.06 -6.50 14.63
CA PHE A 18 4.13 -7.18 13.34
C PHE A 18 4.65 -6.22 12.27
N VAL A 19 5.23 -6.79 11.22
CA VAL A 19 5.55 -6.09 9.98
C VAL A 19 4.49 -6.45 8.94
N THR A 20 4.14 -5.50 8.08
CA THR A 20 3.14 -5.71 7.04
C THR A 20 3.43 -4.85 5.82
N GLY A 21 2.96 -5.29 4.66
CA GLY A 21 3.06 -4.52 3.45
C GLY A 21 2.25 -5.10 2.31
N TRP A 22 2.20 -4.35 1.22
CA TRP A 22 1.68 -4.81 -0.05
C TRP A 22 2.50 -4.22 -1.20
N ALA A 23 2.46 -4.93 -2.32
CA ALA A 23 2.95 -4.42 -3.59
C ALA A 23 1.94 -4.84 -4.66
N MET A 24 1.34 -3.85 -5.30
CA MET A 24 0.29 -4.03 -6.30
C MET A 24 0.68 -3.27 -7.56
N VAL A 25 0.46 -3.89 -8.71
CA VAL A 25 0.63 -3.26 -10.03
C VAL A 25 -0.63 -3.50 -10.84
N GLY A 26 -1.04 -2.49 -11.58
CA GLY A 26 -2.21 -2.56 -12.43
C GLY A 26 -2.01 -1.82 -13.73
N ALA A 27 -2.78 -2.23 -14.74
CA ALA A 27 -2.80 -1.59 -16.04
C ALA A 27 -4.23 -1.64 -16.61
N GLY A 28 -4.65 -0.54 -17.23
CA GLY A 28 -6.00 -0.40 -17.78
C GLY A 28 -6.18 0.83 -18.66
N GLY A 29 -6.75 0.66 -19.85
CA GLY A 29 -7.10 1.75 -20.78
C GLY A 29 -5.91 2.43 -21.46
N SER A 30 -5.09 3.16 -20.71
CA SER A 30 -3.87 3.89 -21.13
C SER A 30 -2.94 4.21 -19.93
N ASP A 31 -3.20 3.63 -18.75
CA ASP A 31 -2.55 4.00 -17.50
C ASP A 31 -1.93 2.78 -16.81
N PHE A 32 -0.66 2.89 -16.40
CA PHE A 32 0.01 1.97 -15.47
C PHE A 32 -0.09 2.54 -14.04
N THR A 33 -0.22 1.66 -13.05
CA THR A 33 -0.26 2.07 -11.64
C THR A 33 0.55 1.09 -10.80
N ALA A 34 1.39 1.62 -9.91
CA ALA A 34 2.14 0.86 -8.93
C ALA A 34 1.85 1.40 -7.52
N ASP A 35 1.48 0.52 -6.59
CA ASP A 35 1.21 0.86 -5.19
C ASP A 35 2.00 -0.08 -4.28
N VAL A 36 2.92 0.51 -3.51
CA VAL A 36 3.79 -0.20 -2.58
C VAL A 36 3.65 0.40 -1.20
N PHE A 37 3.46 -0.45 -0.21
CA PHE A 37 3.47 -0.06 1.20
C PHE A 37 4.28 -1.03 2.03
N ALA A 38 5.01 -0.48 2.99
CA ALA A 38 5.65 -1.23 4.05
C ALA A 38 5.48 -0.49 5.38
N GLY A 39 5.14 -1.24 6.43
CA GLY A 39 4.86 -0.66 7.73
C GLY A 39 5.05 -1.62 8.89
N LEU A 40 5.02 -1.01 10.08
CA LEU A 40 5.09 -1.65 11.37
C LEU A 40 3.74 -1.48 12.07
N GLY A 41 3.25 -2.56 12.64
CA GLY A 41 2.03 -2.62 13.40
C GLY A 41 2.26 -2.90 14.88
N TYR A 42 1.41 -2.32 15.72
CA TYR A 42 1.34 -2.58 17.16
C TYR A 42 -0.09 -2.97 17.54
N ARG A 43 -0.24 -4.12 18.20
CA ARG A 43 -1.50 -4.64 18.74
C ARG A 43 -1.77 -3.95 20.07
N ILE A 44 -2.73 -3.01 20.08
CA ILE A 44 -3.17 -2.29 21.27
C ILE A 44 -4.00 -3.24 22.17
N SER A 45 -4.77 -4.13 21.55
CA SER A 45 -5.56 -5.15 22.23
C SER A 45 -5.63 -6.39 21.34
N GLU A 46 -6.33 -7.44 21.79
CA GLU A 46 -6.51 -8.67 20.99
C GLU A 46 -7.14 -8.42 19.61
N ARG A 47 -7.91 -7.34 19.46
CA ARG A 47 -8.64 -7.01 18.23
C ARG A 47 -8.29 -5.65 17.62
N ASN A 48 -7.59 -4.79 18.36
CA ASN A 48 -7.28 -3.43 17.92
C ASN A 48 -5.79 -3.34 17.58
N SER A 49 -5.47 -2.79 16.42
CA SER A 49 -4.08 -2.51 16.04
C SER A 49 -3.93 -1.14 15.41
N ILE A 50 -2.76 -0.56 15.62
CA ILE A 50 -2.30 0.62 14.89
C ILE A 50 -1.19 0.19 13.96
N VAL A 51 -1.14 0.76 12.76
CA VAL A 51 -0.09 0.53 11.77
C VAL A 51 0.45 1.87 11.32
N GLY A 52 1.76 1.98 11.26
CA GLY A 52 2.45 3.13 10.66
C GLY A 52 3.50 2.65 9.67
N GLY A 53 3.63 3.36 8.56
CA GLY A 53 4.57 2.96 7.52
C GLY A 53 4.75 4.02 6.45
N TYR A 54 5.38 3.61 5.36
CA TYR A 54 5.59 4.43 4.19
C TYR A 54 4.87 3.81 3.00
N ARG A 55 4.15 4.64 2.25
CA ARG A 55 3.48 4.24 1.02
C ARG A 55 4.03 5.04 -0.15
N TYR A 56 4.23 4.36 -1.27
CA TYR A 56 4.57 4.93 -2.56
C TYR A 56 3.53 4.48 -3.58
N LEU A 57 2.93 5.44 -4.29
CA LEU A 57 1.95 5.24 -5.34
C LEU A 57 2.40 6.01 -6.58
N SER A 58 2.63 5.32 -7.68
CA SER A 58 2.87 5.91 -9.00
C SER A 58 1.71 5.61 -9.93
N VAL A 59 1.31 6.59 -10.72
CA VAL A 59 0.39 6.42 -11.84
C VAL A 59 1.03 7.05 -13.07
N ASP A 60 1.38 6.20 -14.03
CA ASP A 60 2.00 6.60 -15.29
C ASP A 60 0.91 6.53 -16.38
N ARG A 61 0.52 7.70 -16.91
CA ARG A 61 -0.50 7.82 -17.97
C ARG A 61 0.19 8.03 -19.32
N GLU A 62 0.03 7.07 -20.23
CA GLU A 62 0.72 7.04 -21.52
C GLU A 62 -0.22 7.54 -22.63
N ASP A 63 -0.60 8.82 -22.59
CA ASP A 63 -1.39 9.46 -23.67
C ASP A 63 -0.75 10.81 -24.08
N GLY A 64 -0.04 10.79 -25.22
CA GLY A 64 0.32 11.96 -26.05
C GLY A 64 1.06 13.14 -25.40
N ASP A 65 2.37 13.25 -25.67
CA ASP A 65 3.25 14.44 -25.49
C ASP A 65 3.33 15.10 -24.08
N PHE A 66 2.65 14.54 -23.08
CA PHE A 66 2.74 14.95 -21.68
C PHE A 66 2.89 13.73 -20.76
N LEU A 67 4.10 13.51 -20.25
CA LEU A 67 4.34 12.60 -19.12
C LEU A 67 3.65 13.18 -17.88
N TYR A 68 2.49 12.64 -17.52
CA TYR A 68 1.79 12.98 -16.28
C TYR A 68 2.20 11.98 -15.20
N ASP A 69 3.46 12.07 -14.76
CA ASP A 69 4.02 11.22 -13.70
C ASP A 69 3.51 11.72 -12.35
N VAL A 70 2.39 11.17 -11.86
CA VAL A 70 1.88 11.50 -10.52
C VAL A 70 2.48 10.51 -9.53
N GLU A 71 3.56 10.93 -8.90
CA GLU A 71 4.18 10.22 -7.78
C GLU A 71 3.63 10.75 -6.45
N GLN A 72 2.98 9.88 -5.69
CA GLN A 72 2.52 10.16 -4.34
C GLN A 72 3.26 9.26 -3.36
N GLN A 73 4.08 9.87 -2.50
CA GLN A 73 4.84 9.14 -1.51
C GLN A 73 4.75 9.83 -0.14
N GLY A 74 4.65 9.03 0.92
CA GLY A 74 4.53 9.60 2.25
C GLY A 74 4.27 8.61 3.36
N LEU A 75 4.20 9.17 4.57
CA LEU A 75 3.84 8.44 5.76
C LEU A 75 2.35 8.08 5.72
N MET A 76 2.05 6.83 6.04
CA MET A 76 0.70 6.33 6.20
C MET A 76 0.52 5.83 7.62
N LEU A 77 -0.59 6.23 8.24
CA LEU A 77 -1.02 5.77 9.57
C LEU A 77 -2.42 5.16 9.43
N GLY A 78 -2.64 4.03 10.08
CA GLY A 78 -3.89 3.29 10.03
C GLY A 78 -4.28 2.73 11.39
N LEU A 79 -5.60 2.69 11.65
CA LEU A 79 -6.19 2.07 12.82
C LEU A 79 -7.13 0.94 12.35
N SER A 80 -6.93 -0.26 12.88
CA SER A 80 -7.82 -1.39 12.66
C SER A 80 -8.72 -1.57 13.87
N LEU A 81 -10.02 -1.38 13.66
CA LEU A 81 -11.06 -1.59 14.65
C LEU A 81 -11.95 -2.75 14.19
N PRO A 82 -12.31 -3.70 15.06
CA PRO A 82 -13.31 -4.71 14.74
C PRO A 82 -14.69 -4.03 14.61
N PHE A 83 -15.50 -4.50 13.65
CA PHE A 83 -16.91 -4.14 13.48
C PHE A 83 -17.83 -5.25 14.01
#